data_AF-A0A0T5Z201-F1
#
_entry.id   AF-A0A0T5Z201-F1
#
_cell.length_a   1.000
_cell.length_b   1.000
_cell.length_c   1.000
_cell.angle_alpha   90.00
_cell.angle_beta   90.00
_cell.angle_gamma   90.00
#
_symmetry.space_group_name_H-M   'P 1'
#
loop_
_entity.id
_entity.type
_entity.pdbx_description
1 polymer ?
#
loop_
_entity_poly.entity_id
_entity_poly.type
_entity_poly.pdbx_seq_one_letter_code
_entity_poly.pdbx_strand_id
1 'polypeptide(L)'
;MSQSVISDNWSLQNISELLLNGMEDGEGQYIKIDRENDSYEYKKISEAVIQTEALFDFITDIILRDQIIVDEKFTQAWKQYSSLDKAVNAGVINPFPFLIDYEKLTEPRNEFVDRLCVTSELRTHHEENSIGWEKYKNTPHNYLSQTLWGGAGMLARGFVYEKGYTPHPVRKRLFLAAGITLPSEDAVIQLNNVITEKRAKMSSVNINHDELHSLTINMLPLPIQVIQESNSADEMISVALQLRDEYQELRNWLGCYQQALSDGSYKDILKFKKILLSISQYIDSKIGIIDSNSPTFTASIGVLKVALKGQPVNALKNQFGVRSMVNNLIVSRTGNSDLKKFLNFFGQKKTTVGLNVLENFAKSSA
;
A
#
# COMPACT_ATOMS: atom_id res chain seq x y z
N MET A 1 17.11 -10.53 10.84
CA MET A 1 16.76 -9.18 10.41
C MET A 1 15.29 -8.92 10.69
N SER A 2 14.96 -7.73 11.20
CA SER A 2 13.58 -7.30 11.39
C SER A 2 12.92 -7.01 10.04
N GLN A 3 11.62 -7.29 9.95
CA GLN A 3 10.75 -7.02 8.80
C GLN A 3 10.40 -5.53 8.73
N SER A 4 11.42 -4.68 8.75
CA SER A 4 11.28 -3.23 8.69
C SER A 4 11.16 -2.76 7.26
N VAL A 5 10.46 -1.64 7.07
CA VAL A 5 10.29 -0.99 5.77
C VAL A 5 10.73 0.46 5.85
N ILE A 6 11.31 1.01 4.79
CA ILE A 6 11.56 2.43 4.67
C ILE A 6 10.30 3.10 4.13
N SER A 7 9.93 4.26 4.67
CA SER A 7 8.84 5.07 4.18
C SER A 7 9.26 6.52 3.99
N ASP A 8 8.53 7.21 3.12
CA ASP A 8 8.72 8.62 2.86
C ASP A 8 8.20 9.50 4.00
N ASN A 9 9.03 10.44 4.47
CA ASN A 9 8.54 11.53 5.31
C ASN A 9 7.43 12.34 4.61
N TRP A 10 7.42 12.38 3.28
CA TRP A 10 6.36 13.01 2.48
C TRP A 10 5.01 12.29 2.65
N SER A 11 4.99 10.95 2.68
CA SER A 11 3.77 10.19 2.98
C SER A 11 3.26 10.51 4.38
N LEU A 12 4.15 10.53 5.37
CA LEU A 12 3.76 10.85 6.75
C LEU A 12 3.25 12.30 6.88
N GLN A 13 3.83 13.24 6.12
CA GLN A 13 3.34 14.62 6.06
C GLN A 13 1.89 14.65 5.56
N ASN A 14 1.60 14.03 4.40
CA ASN A 14 0.25 14.00 3.83
C ASN A 14 -0.76 13.26 4.71
N ILE A 15 -0.34 12.16 5.35
CA ILE A 15 -1.17 11.45 6.32
C ILE A 15 -1.51 12.37 7.49
N SER A 16 -0.51 13.10 7.98
CA SER A 16 -0.71 13.95 9.14
C SER A 16 -1.62 15.13 8.79
N GLU A 17 -1.39 15.82 7.66
CA GLU A 17 -2.26 16.86 7.11
C GLU A 17 -3.72 16.38 7.00
N LEU A 18 -3.93 15.18 6.44
CA LEU A 18 -5.25 14.55 6.34
C LEU A 18 -5.92 14.38 7.73
N LEU A 19 -5.19 13.87 8.71
CA LEU A 19 -5.74 13.56 10.03
C LEU A 19 -6.03 14.80 10.89
N LEU A 20 -5.38 15.94 10.64
CA LEU A 20 -5.61 17.18 11.39
C LEU A 20 -6.60 18.12 10.70
N ASN A 21 -6.40 18.33 9.40
CA ASN A 21 -7.10 19.35 8.64
C ASN A 21 -8.26 18.77 7.83
N GLY A 22 -8.35 17.44 7.73
CA GLY A 22 -9.27 16.73 6.85
C GLY A 22 -8.71 16.59 5.42
N MET A 23 -9.53 16.03 4.54
CA MET A 23 -9.16 15.80 3.14
C MET A 23 -8.96 17.13 2.40
N GLU A 24 -7.84 17.23 1.71
CA GLU A 24 -7.51 18.42 0.94
C GLU A 24 -8.32 18.50 -0.36
N ASP A 25 -9.01 19.63 -0.56
CA ASP A 25 -9.72 19.98 -1.79
C ASP A 25 -8.77 20.68 -2.77
N GLY A 26 -7.65 20.00 -3.04
CA GLY A 26 -6.56 20.47 -3.89
C GLY A 26 -6.27 19.50 -5.03
N GLU A 27 -5.57 20.01 -6.05
CA GLU A 27 -5.03 19.21 -7.14
C GLU A 27 -3.54 18.99 -6.94
N GLY A 28 -3.17 17.73 -6.76
CA GLY A 28 -1.82 17.25 -6.90
C GLY A 28 -1.49 16.93 -8.35
N GLN A 29 -0.24 16.52 -8.56
CA GLN A 29 0.24 16.11 -9.87
C GLN A 29 0.91 14.74 -9.77
N TYR A 30 1.14 14.11 -10.91
CA TYR A 30 2.08 13.01 -11.05
C TYR A 30 2.72 13.06 -12.44
N ILE A 31 3.92 12.50 -12.54
CA ILE A 31 4.64 12.43 -13.81
C ILE A 31 4.08 11.27 -14.62
N LYS A 32 3.53 11.57 -15.80
CA LYS A 32 3.17 10.58 -16.81
C LYS A 32 4.26 10.58 -17.87
N ILE A 33 4.85 9.41 -18.08
CA ILE A 33 5.89 9.20 -19.09
C ILE A 33 5.23 8.92 -20.44
N ASP A 34 5.68 9.62 -21.48
CA ASP A 34 5.37 9.35 -22.87
C ASP A 34 6.62 8.87 -23.60
N ARG A 35 6.75 7.54 -23.73
CA ARG A 35 7.92 6.93 -24.39
C ARG A 35 7.89 7.10 -25.90
N GLU A 36 6.73 7.30 -26.51
CA GLU A 36 6.60 7.42 -27.96
C GLU A 36 7.10 8.79 -28.42
N ASN A 37 6.80 9.82 -27.65
CA ASN A 37 7.21 11.19 -27.92
C ASN A 37 8.49 11.60 -27.16
N ASP A 38 9.19 10.66 -26.52
CA ASP A 38 10.40 10.90 -25.71
C ASP A 38 10.26 12.08 -24.73
N SER A 39 9.09 12.20 -24.09
CA SER A 39 8.70 13.34 -23.27
C SER A 39 7.95 12.92 -22.00
N TYR A 40 7.64 13.88 -21.14
CA TYR A 40 6.77 13.64 -20.00
C TYR A 40 5.80 14.79 -19.77
N GLU A 41 4.67 14.49 -19.13
CA GLU A 41 3.68 15.50 -18.75
C GLU A 41 3.28 15.36 -17.28
N TYR A 42 2.92 16.48 -16.66
CA TYR A 42 2.29 16.48 -15.35
C TYR A 42 0.78 16.24 -15.52
N LYS A 43 0.31 15.09 -15.05
CA LYS A 43 -1.13 14.80 -14.96
C LYS A 43 -1.65 15.17 -13.59
N LYS A 44 -2.84 15.78 -13.58
CA LYS A 44 -3.54 16.15 -12.35
C LYS A 44 -4.11 14.92 -11.65
N ILE A 45 -4.14 14.97 -10.33
CA ILE A 45 -4.78 14.01 -9.45
C ILE A 45 -5.29 14.73 -8.21
N SER A 46 -6.37 14.25 -7.60
CA SER A 46 -6.85 14.85 -6.35
C SER A 46 -5.86 14.58 -5.21
N GLU A 47 -5.56 15.60 -4.39
CA GLU A 47 -4.69 15.40 -3.22
C GLU A 47 -5.31 14.44 -2.20
N ALA A 48 -6.63 14.48 -2.02
CA ALA A 48 -7.34 13.51 -1.18
C ALA A 48 -7.10 12.06 -1.62
N VAL A 49 -6.89 11.80 -2.90
CA VAL A 49 -6.52 10.46 -3.40
C VAL A 49 -5.11 10.08 -2.93
N ILE A 50 -4.14 10.98 -3.08
CA ILE A 50 -2.75 10.76 -2.63
C ILE A 50 -2.73 10.53 -1.12
N GLN A 51 -3.39 11.39 -0.34
CA GLN A 51 -3.50 11.26 1.12
C GLN A 51 -4.14 9.93 1.54
N THR A 52 -5.20 9.51 0.87
CA THR A 52 -5.90 8.24 1.17
C THR A 52 -5.02 7.03 0.85
N GLU A 53 -4.36 7.00 -0.31
CA GLU A 53 -3.44 5.93 -0.67
C GLU A 53 -2.26 5.84 0.30
N ALA A 54 -1.68 6.98 0.69
CA ALA A 54 -0.60 7.04 1.67
C ALA A 54 -1.05 6.49 3.02
N LEU A 55 -2.22 6.87 3.52
CA LEU A 55 -2.77 6.37 4.78
C LEU A 55 -3.03 4.87 4.74
N PHE A 56 -3.55 4.34 3.63
CA PHE A 56 -3.87 2.91 3.51
C PHE A 56 -2.62 2.04 3.42
N ASP A 57 -1.61 2.47 2.65
CA ASP A 57 -0.32 1.79 2.62
C ASP A 57 0.34 1.86 4.02
N PHE A 58 0.25 2.99 4.71
CA PHE A 58 0.77 3.16 6.08
C PHE A 58 0.06 2.31 7.14
N ILE A 59 -1.27 2.21 7.11
CA ILE A 59 -2.05 1.32 8.00
C ILE A 59 -1.61 -0.13 7.82
N THR A 60 -1.45 -0.55 6.56
CA THR A 60 -0.98 -1.89 6.24
C THR A 60 0.41 -2.14 6.84
N ASP A 61 1.32 -1.17 6.73
CA ASP A 61 2.65 -1.27 7.33
C ASP A 61 2.60 -1.27 8.87
N ILE A 62 1.75 -0.46 9.51
CA ILE A 62 1.57 -0.49 10.97
C ILE A 62 1.16 -1.90 11.42
N ILE A 63 0.28 -2.57 10.69
CA ILE A 63 -0.26 -3.86 11.10
C ILE A 63 0.69 -5.01 10.77
N LEU A 64 1.45 -4.93 9.66
CA LEU A 64 2.21 -6.07 9.13
C LEU A 64 3.74 -5.98 9.23
N ARG A 65 4.33 -4.82 9.50
CA ARG A 65 5.79 -4.62 9.56
C ARG A 65 6.30 -4.58 10.98
N ASP A 66 7.57 -4.90 11.21
CA ASP A 66 8.15 -4.71 12.55
C ASP A 66 8.36 -3.23 12.86
N GLN A 67 8.90 -2.48 11.91
CA GLN A 67 9.14 -1.05 12.03
C GLN A 67 8.99 -0.35 10.68
N ILE A 68 8.61 0.92 10.74
CA ILE A 68 8.56 1.87 9.63
C ILE A 68 9.69 2.87 9.88
N ILE A 69 10.72 2.78 9.06
CA ILE A 69 11.94 3.58 9.16
C ILE A 69 11.77 4.82 8.28
N VAL A 70 12.04 5.99 8.86
CA VAL A 70 11.90 7.29 8.18
C VAL A 70 13.16 8.13 8.40
N ASP A 71 13.43 9.07 7.51
CA ASP A 71 14.63 9.90 7.61
C ASP A 71 14.48 10.90 8.76
N GLU A 72 15.38 10.82 9.75
CA GLU A 72 15.29 11.62 10.96
C GLU A 72 15.35 13.12 10.69
N LYS A 73 16.10 13.54 9.66
CA LYS A 73 16.31 14.96 9.34
C LYS A 73 15.03 15.64 8.91
N PHE A 74 14.07 14.88 8.40
CA PHE A 74 12.79 15.39 7.89
C PHE A 74 11.62 15.07 8.82
N THR A 75 11.88 14.65 10.06
CA THR A 75 10.79 14.31 11.01
C THR A 75 9.89 15.50 11.35
N GLN A 76 10.42 16.72 11.29
CA GLN A 76 9.65 17.94 11.59
C GLN A 76 8.46 18.16 10.64
N ALA A 77 8.50 17.58 9.42
CA ALA A 77 7.43 17.72 8.45
C ALA A 77 6.11 17.05 8.88
N TRP A 78 6.15 16.10 9.80
CA TRP A 78 4.97 15.32 10.22
C TRP A 78 4.85 15.11 11.73
N LYS A 79 5.82 15.61 12.52
CA LYS A 79 5.79 15.54 14.00
C LYS A 79 4.78 16.46 14.66
N GLN A 80 4.10 17.34 13.93
CA GLN A 80 3.14 18.29 14.50
C GLN A 80 1.80 17.65 14.93
N TYR A 81 1.73 16.31 15.03
CA TYR A 81 0.47 15.56 15.07
C TYR A 81 0.46 14.48 16.15
N SER A 82 -0.49 14.61 17.09
CA SER A 82 -0.67 13.69 18.22
C SER A 82 -1.09 12.27 17.81
N SER A 83 -1.66 12.09 16.62
CA SER A 83 -2.15 10.80 16.15
C SER A 83 -1.01 9.87 15.71
N LEU A 84 0.08 10.41 15.15
CA LEU A 84 1.28 9.63 14.79
C LEU A 84 2.20 9.39 15.99
N ASP A 85 2.15 10.25 17.01
CA ASP A 85 2.92 10.07 18.25
C ASP A 85 2.63 8.72 18.91
N LYS A 86 1.39 8.22 18.83
CA LYS A 86 1.05 6.88 19.32
C LYS A 86 1.89 5.79 18.65
N ALA A 87 2.07 5.87 17.32
CA ALA A 87 2.87 4.91 16.57
C ALA A 87 4.38 5.10 16.79
N VAL A 88 4.85 6.34 17.00
CA VAL A 88 6.24 6.63 17.42
C VAL A 88 6.52 6.06 18.81
N ASN A 89 5.67 6.35 19.79
CA ASN A 89 5.81 5.92 21.18
C ASN A 89 5.70 4.39 21.33
N ALA A 90 4.92 3.74 20.46
CA ALA A 90 4.86 2.28 20.37
C ALA A 90 6.09 1.65 19.67
N GLY A 91 7.06 2.46 19.21
CA GLY A 91 8.26 1.99 18.51
C GLY A 91 8.00 1.47 17.09
N VAL A 92 6.83 1.75 16.52
CA VAL A 92 6.46 1.33 15.16
C VAL A 92 7.10 2.26 14.14
N ILE A 93 7.04 3.58 14.34
CA ILE A 93 7.78 4.55 13.52
C ILE A 93 9.14 4.80 14.16
N ASN A 94 10.21 4.60 13.41
CA ASN A 94 11.58 4.77 13.88
C ASN A 94 12.37 5.74 12.99
N PRO A 95 12.62 6.98 13.43
CA PRO A 95 13.54 7.88 12.76
C PRO A 95 14.96 7.30 12.71
N PHE A 96 15.60 7.36 11.54
CA PHE A 96 16.94 6.83 11.33
C PHE A 96 17.86 7.84 10.59
N PRO A 97 19.14 7.94 11.00
CA PRO A 97 20.10 8.89 10.44
C PRO A 97 20.72 8.44 9.10
N PHE A 98 19.90 8.27 8.06
CA PHE A 98 20.37 7.79 6.75
C PHE A 98 21.53 8.60 6.14
N LEU A 99 21.59 9.89 6.47
CA LEU A 99 22.50 10.86 5.85
C LEU A 99 23.82 11.07 6.60
N ILE A 100 24.11 10.26 7.63
CA ILE A 100 25.45 10.22 8.24
C ILE A 100 26.46 9.65 7.22
N ASP A 101 26.11 8.53 6.58
CA ASP A 101 26.93 7.87 5.57
C ASP A 101 26.40 8.14 4.15
N TYR A 102 26.13 9.41 3.81
CA TYR A 102 25.50 9.77 2.53
C TYR A 102 26.30 9.33 1.30
N GLU A 103 27.63 9.16 1.44
CA GLU A 103 28.51 8.72 0.35
C GLU A 103 28.12 7.33 -0.17
N LYS A 104 27.73 6.40 0.72
CA LYS A 104 27.27 5.04 0.36
C LYS A 104 26.00 5.06 -0.48
N LEU A 105 25.21 6.13 -0.40
CA LEU A 105 23.97 6.29 -1.16
C LEU A 105 24.21 6.87 -2.56
N THR A 106 25.39 7.44 -2.84
CA THR A 106 25.60 8.25 -4.04
C THR A 106 25.56 7.42 -5.32
N GLU A 107 26.33 6.34 -5.37
CA GLU A 107 26.38 5.46 -6.54
C GLU A 107 25.03 4.74 -6.79
N PRO A 108 24.41 4.06 -5.80
CA PRO A 108 23.08 3.46 -6.00
C PRO A 108 22.01 4.47 -6.39
N ARG A 109 22.03 5.69 -5.84
CA ARG A 109 21.08 6.74 -6.22
C ARG A 109 21.27 7.13 -7.69
N ASN A 110 22.50 7.30 -8.15
CA ASN A 110 22.76 7.68 -9.54
C ASN A 110 22.30 6.58 -10.50
N GLU A 111 22.50 5.30 -10.16
CA GLU A 111 21.96 4.18 -10.94
C GLU A 111 20.42 4.24 -11.02
N PHE A 112 19.74 4.48 -9.89
CA PHE A 112 18.29 4.63 -9.90
C PHE A 112 17.82 5.87 -10.66
N VAL A 113 18.55 6.99 -10.61
CA VAL A 113 18.29 8.17 -11.43
C VAL A 113 18.33 7.79 -12.92
N ASP A 114 19.37 7.08 -13.36
CA ASP A 114 19.50 6.67 -14.76
C ASP A 114 18.35 5.78 -15.23
N ARG A 115 17.86 4.90 -14.35
CA ARG A 115 16.71 4.04 -14.63
C ARG A 115 15.37 4.80 -14.61
N LEU A 116 15.25 5.88 -13.85
CA LEU A 116 14.05 6.72 -13.77
C LEU A 116 13.99 7.76 -14.90
N CYS A 117 15.13 8.23 -15.39
CA CYS A 117 15.26 9.13 -16.54
C CYS A 117 15.06 8.36 -17.86
N VAL A 118 13.84 7.87 -18.07
CA VAL A 118 13.46 7.02 -19.21
C VAL A 118 13.22 7.79 -20.52
N THR A 119 13.19 9.12 -20.46
CA THR A 119 13.11 10.00 -21.64
C THR A 119 14.24 11.02 -21.61
N SER A 120 14.62 11.54 -22.79
CA SER A 120 15.64 12.58 -22.89
C SER A 120 15.24 13.88 -22.20
N GLU A 121 13.95 14.22 -22.21
CA GLU A 121 13.41 15.38 -21.50
C GLU A 121 13.56 15.26 -19.97
N LEU A 122 13.23 14.11 -19.39
CA LEU A 122 13.44 13.85 -17.96
C LEU A 122 14.92 13.96 -17.58
N ARG A 123 15.81 13.45 -18.43
CA ARG A 123 17.25 13.52 -18.23
C ARG A 123 17.74 14.97 -18.24
N THR A 124 17.33 15.74 -19.24
CA THR A 124 17.70 17.16 -19.37
C THR A 124 17.23 17.97 -18.15
N HIS A 125 15.97 17.87 -17.77
CA HIS A 125 15.45 18.60 -16.60
C HIS A 125 16.06 18.11 -15.27
N HIS A 126 16.45 16.84 -15.17
CA HIS A 126 17.20 16.34 -14.01
C HIS A 126 18.64 16.89 -13.97
N GLU A 127 19.32 17.01 -15.11
CA GLU A 127 20.64 17.63 -15.21
C GLU A 127 20.58 19.10 -14.80
N GLU A 128 19.57 19.85 -15.27
CA GLU A 128 19.32 21.23 -14.83
C GLU A 128 19.09 21.33 -13.32
N ASN A 129 18.35 20.38 -12.74
CA ASN A 129 18.19 20.28 -11.28
C ASN A 129 19.52 20.03 -10.57
N SER A 130 20.34 19.13 -11.09
CA SER A 130 21.64 18.78 -10.51
C SER A 130 22.60 19.97 -10.53
N ILE A 131 22.70 20.65 -11.68
CA ILE A 131 23.50 21.88 -11.87
C ILE A 131 22.99 22.99 -10.96
N GLY A 132 21.67 23.18 -10.89
CA GLY A 132 21.04 24.18 -10.04
C GLY A 132 21.36 23.96 -8.57
N TRP A 133 21.29 22.71 -8.09
CA TRP A 133 21.60 22.37 -6.71
C TRP A 133 23.08 22.56 -6.39
N GLU A 134 23.97 22.14 -7.29
CA GLU A 134 25.41 22.29 -7.11
C GLU A 134 25.79 23.77 -6.97
N LYS A 135 25.34 24.61 -7.91
CA LYS A 135 25.71 26.02 -8.01
C LYS A 135 24.95 26.93 -7.05
N TYR A 136 23.65 26.70 -6.86
CA TYR A 136 22.74 27.65 -6.22
C TYR A 136 21.98 27.07 -5.04
N LYS A 137 22.15 25.78 -4.72
CA LYS A 137 21.35 25.07 -3.70
C LYS A 137 19.84 25.18 -3.96
N ASN A 138 19.46 25.25 -5.23
CA ASN A 138 18.08 25.36 -5.68
C ASN A 138 17.84 24.46 -6.88
N THR A 139 16.66 23.84 -6.97
CA THR A 139 16.31 22.95 -8.09
C THR A 139 15.27 23.64 -8.98
N PRO A 140 15.61 24.12 -10.20
CA PRO A 140 14.67 24.83 -11.07
C PRO A 140 13.36 24.07 -11.33
N HIS A 141 13.42 22.74 -11.39
CA HIS A 141 12.27 21.84 -11.49
C HIS A 141 12.04 21.13 -10.15
N ASN A 142 11.65 21.90 -9.12
CA ASN A 142 11.49 21.44 -7.73
C ASN A 142 10.67 20.15 -7.60
N TYR A 143 9.49 20.12 -8.23
CA TYR A 143 8.58 18.97 -8.13
C TYR A 143 9.15 17.71 -8.81
N LEU A 144 9.81 17.87 -9.97
CA LEU A 144 10.56 16.80 -10.61
C LEU A 144 11.69 16.29 -9.70
N SER A 145 12.46 17.20 -9.09
CA SER A 145 13.53 16.84 -8.15
C SER A 145 12.99 16.03 -6.97
N GLN A 146 11.92 16.50 -6.33
CA GLN A 146 11.28 15.81 -5.20
C GLN A 146 10.77 14.42 -5.57
N THR A 147 10.23 14.26 -6.78
CA THR A 147 9.64 13.01 -7.24
C THR A 147 10.70 12.03 -7.76
N LEU A 148 11.53 12.46 -8.70
CA LEU A 148 12.54 11.63 -9.36
C LEU A 148 13.81 11.49 -8.51
N TRP A 149 14.47 12.60 -8.17
CA TRP A 149 15.75 12.56 -7.45
C TRP A 149 15.56 12.12 -5.99
N GLY A 150 14.53 12.64 -5.34
CA GLY A 150 14.09 12.16 -4.03
C GLY A 150 13.70 10.69 -4.05
N GLY A 151 12.96 10.24 -5.08
CA GLY A 151 12.57 8.85 -5.25
C GLY A 151 13.76 7.90 -5.45
N ALA A 152 14.72 8.28 -6.30
CA ALA A 152 15.99 7.57 -6.46
C ALA A 152 16.76 7.49 -5.13
N GLY A 153 16.76 8.57 -4.35
CA GLY A 153 17.38 8.59 -3.03
C GLY A 153 16.73 7.62 -2.04
N MET A 154 15.41 7.42 -2.11
CA MET A 154 14.74 6.44 -1.25
C MET A 154 14.95 5.00 -1.71
N LEU A 155 14.96 4.76 -3.02
CA LEU A 155 15.34 3.47 -3.59
C LEU A 155 16.77 3.08 -3.20
N ALA A 156 17.71 4.04 -3.26
CA ALA A 156 19.08 3.86 -2.82
C ALA A 156 19.16 3.49 -1.33
N ARG A 157 18.36 4.12 -0.46
CA ARG A 157 18.28 3.72 0.95
C ARG A 157 17.73 2.30 1.11
N GLY A 158 16.66 1.96 0.39
CA GLY A 158 16.12 0.59 0.40
C GLY A 158 17.17 -0.44 0.02
N PHE A 159 17.94 -0.15 -1.02
CA PHE A 159 19.04 -0.99 -1.51
C PHE A 159 20.18 -1.12 -0.49
N VAL A 160 20.78 0.01 -0.06
CA VAL A 160 21.97 0.02 0.80
C VAL A 160 21.70 -0.54 2.19
N TYR A 161 20.50 -0.31 2.73
CA TYR A 161 20.13 -0.79 4.06
C TYR A 161 19.36 -2.12 4.02
N GLU A 162 19.23 -2.74 2.84
CA GLU A 162 18.57 -4.02 2.60
C GLU A 162 17.16 -4.06 3.21
N LYS A 163 16.39 -2.99 2.97
CA LYS A 163 15.01 -2.83 3.45
C LYS A 163 14.04 -2.69 2.28
N GLY A 164 12.83 -3.19 2.48
CA GLY A 164 11.70 -2.86 1.63
C GLY A 164 11.45 -1.35 1.62
N TYR A 165 10.77 -0.85 0.60
CA TYR A 165 10.40 0.55 0.48
C TYR A 165 8.91 0.66 0.16
N THR A 166 8.17 1.36 1.02
CA THR A 166 6.79 1.80 0.78
C THR A 166 6.84 3.22 0.22
N PRO A 167 6.72 3.40 -1.10
CA PRO A 167 6.87 4.70 -1.72
C PRO A 167 5.67 5.61 -1.47
N HIS A 168 5.94 6.92 -1.44
CA HIS A 168 4.90 7.93 -1.62
C HIS A 168 4.06 7.63 -2.88
N PRO A 169 2.72 7.79 -2.86
CA PRO A 169 1.89 7.40 -3.99
C PRO A 169 2.23 8.07 -5.33
N VAL A 170 2.73 9.31 -5.32
CA VAL A 170 3.23 9.98 -6.54
C VAL A 170 4.48 9.27 -7.09
N ARG A 171 5.42 8.90 -6.22
CA ARG A 171 6.65 8.19 -6.61
C ARG A 171 6.34 6.77 -7.07
N LYS A 172 5.40 6.09 -6.41
CA LYS A 172 4.88 4.78 -6.81
C LYS A 172 4.45 4.79 -8.27
N ARG A 173 3.67 5.80 -8.69
CA ARG A 173 3.25 5.98 -10.09
C ARG A 173 4.42 6.18 -11.04
N LEU A 174 5.40 7.03 -10.68
CA LEU A 174 6.61 7.22 -11.49
C LEU A 174 7.39 5.91 -11.65
N PHE A 175 7.58 5.15 -10.57
CA PHE A 175 8.31 3.89 -10.60
C PHE A 175 7.63 2.86 -11.49
N LEU A 176 6.31 2.73 -11.38
CA LEU A 176 5.52 1.85 -12.24
C LEU A 176 5.64 2.26 -13.72
N ALA A 177 5.51 3.56 -14.03
CA ALA A 177 5.64 4.07 -15.40
C ALA A 177 7.06 3.93 -15.96
N ALA A 178 8.08 4.05 -15.11
CA ALA A 178 9.48 3.84 -15.47
C ALA A 178 9.84 2.35 -15.65
N GLY A 179 8.99 1.42 -15.19
CA GLY A 179 9.28 -0.02 -15.20
C GLY A 179 10.19 -0.46 -14.05
N ILE A 180 10.31 0.35 -13.00
CA ILE A 180 11.02 -0.03 -11.77
C ILE A 180 10.15 -1.02 -11.00
N THR A 181 10.58 -2.28 -10.98
CA THR A 181 10.06 -3.24 -10.02
C THR A 181 10.70 -2.95 -8.67
N LEU A 182 9.92 -2.49 -7.70
CA LEU A 182 10.33 -2.49 -6.29
C LEU A 182 10.76 -3.91 -5.90
N PRO A 183 11.73 -4.09 -4.97
CA PRO A 183 12.32 -5.39 -4.71
C PRO A 183 11.25 -6.47 -4.58
N SER A 184 11.31 -7.48 -5.46
CA SER A 184 10.42 -8.64 -5.43
C SER A 184 10.65 -9.49 -4.16
N GLU A 185 11.69 -9.17 -3.40
CA GLU A 185 12.14 -9.81 -2.16
C GLU A 185 11.53 -9.18 -0.90
N ASP A 186 10.26 -8.75 -0.98
CA ASP A 186 9.52 -8.28 0.18
C ASP A 186 8.35 -9.21 0.51
N ALA A 187 8.37 -9.77 1.71
CA ALA A 187 7.38 -10.74 2.17
C ALA A 187 5.95 -10.17 2.25
N VAL A 188 5.79 -8.90 2.66
CA VAL A 188 4.47 -8.24 2.77
C VAL A 188 3.92 -7.95 1.40
N ILE A 189 4.75 -7.46 0.49
CA ILE A 189 4.33 -7.19 -0.89
C ILE A 189 3.88 -8.50 -1.55
N GLN A 190 4.64 -9.59 -1.39
CA GLN A 190 4.23 -10.89 -1.94
C GLN A 190 2.91 -11.40 -1.34
N LEU A 191 2.69 -11.24 -0.04
CA LEU A 191 1.41 -11.58 0.59
C LEU A 191 0.27 -10.72 0.04
N ASN A 192 0.45 -9.40 -0.01
CA ASN A 192 -0.57 -8.48 -0.49
C ASN A 192 -0.92 -8.71 -1.96
N ASN A 193 0.06 -9.08 -2.80
CA ASN A 193 -0.19 -9.45 -4.19
C ASN A 193 -1.10 -10.68 -4.29
N VAL A 194 -0.83 -11.74 -3.51
CA VAL A 194 -1.69 -12.93 -3.47
C VAL A 194 -3.09 -12.57 -2.98
N ILE A 195 -3.21 -11.76 -1.92
CA ILE A 195 -4.50 -11.31 -1.40
C ILE A 195 -5.29 -10.54 -2.46
N THR A 196 -4.62 -9.61 -3.14
CA THR A 196 -5.23 -8.72 -4.14
C THR A 196 -5.69 -9.52 -5.37
N GLU A 197 -4.83 -10.41 -5.88
CA GLU A 197 -5.16 -11.30 -7.00
C GLU A 197 -6.40 -12.15 -6.68
N LYS A 198 -6.44 -12.77 -5.50
CA LYS A 198 -7.56 -13.65 -5.13
C LYS A 198 -8.86 -12.86 -4.88
N ARG A 199 -8.77 -11.69 -4.26
CA ARG A 199 -9.93 -10.79 -4.09
C ARG A 199 -10.49 -10.34 -5.45
N ALA A 200 -9.62 -9.92 -6.38
CA ALA A 200 -10.04 -9.54 -7.72
C ALA A 200 -10.74 -10.69 -8.46
N LYS A 201 -10.19 -11.91 -8.37
CA LYS A 201 -10.81 -13.11 -8.94
C LYS A 201 -12.17 -13.46 -8.31
N MET A 202 -12.33 -13.28 -7.00
CA MET A 202 -13.63 -13.47 -6.33
C MET A 202 -14.66 -12.42 -6.78
N SER A 203 -14.24 -11.17 -6.93
CA SER A 203 -15.12 -10.09 -7.38
C SER A 203 -15.59 -10.29 -8.82
N SER A 204 -14.73 -10.73 -9.74
CA SER A 204 -15.12 -10.96 -11.14
C SER A 204 -16.13 -12.09 -11.32
N VAL A 205 -16.07 -13.14 -10.49
CA VAL A 205 -17.05 -14.24 -10.51
C VAL A 205 -18.44 -13.77 -10.07
N ASN A 206 -18.53 -12.88 -9.07
CA ASN A 206 -19.81 -12.34 -8.62
C ASN A 206 -20.47 -11.42 -9.67
N ILE A 207 -19.66 -10.67 -10.45
CA ILE A 207 -20.17 -9.76 -11.50
C ILE A 207 -20.81 -10.54 -12.66
N ASN A 208 -20.29 -11.73 -13.00
CA ASN A 208 -20.84 -12.55 -14.08
C ASN A 208 -22.17 -13.24 -13.72
N HIS A 209 -22.65 -13.12 -12.48
CA HIS A 209 -23.90 -13.75 -12.02
C HIS A 209 -25.00 -12.73 -11.66
N ASP A 210 -24.63 -11.49 -11.35
CA ASP A 210 -25.58 -10.39 -11.14
C ASP A 210 -25.38 -9.32 -12.24
N GLU A 211 -26.30 -9.27 -13.22
CA GLU A 211 -26.47 -8.10 -14.09
C GLU A 211 -26.94 -6.90 -13.24
N LEU A 212 -26.02 -6.25 -12.52
CA LEU A 212 -26.20 -4.91 -11.97
C LEU A 212 -24.87 -4.32 -11.50
N HIS A 213 -24.59 -3.11 -11.98
CA HIS A 213 -23.39 -2.30 -11.76
C HIS A 213 -23.02 -2.09 -10.28
N SER A 214 -22.43 -3.09 -9.63
CA SER A 214 -21.74 -2.89 -8.36
C SER A 214 -20.30 -2.42 -8.64
N LEU A 215 -20.00 -1.15 -8.32
CA LEU A 215 -18.63 -0.64 -8.31
C LEU A 215 -17.81 -1.48 -7.33
N THR A 216 -16.95 -2.35 -7.86
CA THR A 216 -16.01 -3.13 -7.06
C THR A 216 -14.90 -2.19 -6.63
N ILE A 217 -14.76 -2.00 -5.32
CA ILE A 217 -13.69 -1.20 -4.76
C ILE A 217 -12.48 -2.10 -4.50
N ASN A 218 -11.36 -1.76 -5.13
CA ASN A 218 -10.08 -2.43 -4.95
C ASN A 218 -9.29 -1.73 -3.84
N MET A 219 -9.42 -2.25 -2.62
CA MET A 219 -8.68 -1.80 -1.44
C MET A 219 -8.09 -3.00 -0.72
N LEU A 220 -6.94 -2.79 -0.09
CA LEU A 220 -6.37 -3.77 0.82
C LEU A 220 -7.33 -4.03 1.99
N PRO A 221 -7.43 -5.28 2.48
CA PRO A 221 -8.40 -5.65 3.51
C PRO A 221 -8.12 -5.04 4.89
N LEU A 222 -6.87 -4.73 5.20
CA LEU A 222 -6.49 -4.18 6.52
C LEU A 222 -6.98 -2.74 6.73
N PRO A 223 -6.79 -1.80 5.78
CA PRO A 223 -7.45 -0.50 5.83
C PRO A 223 -8.97 -0.59 5.98
N ILE A 224 -9.62 -1.53 5.29
CA ILE A 224 -11.08 -1.77 5.43
C ILE A 224 -11.42 -2.15 6.88
N GLN A 225 -10.69 -3.09 7.47
CA GLN A 225 -10.92 -3.53 8.85
C GLN A 225 -10.74 -2.38 9.85
N VAL A 226 -9.68 -1.57 9.69
CA VAL A 226 -9.47 -0.37 10.51
C VAL A 226 -10.64 0.60 10.39
N ILE A 227 -11.11 0.87 9.17
CA ILE A 227 -12.27 1.76 8.95
C ILE A 227 -13.53 1.19 9.63
N GLN A 228 -13.74 -0.12 9.57
CA GLN A 228 -14.90 -0.78 10.19
C GLN A 228 -14.92 -0.64 11.71
N GLU A 229 -13.75 -0.81 12.33
CA GLU A 229 -13.60 -0.78 13.80
C GLU A 229 -13.43 0.63 14.37
N SER A 230 -13.04 1.61 13.54
CA SER A 230 -12.94 3.03 13.95
C SER A 230 -14.29 3.73 13.95
N ASN A 231 -14.51 4.68 14.87
CA ASN A 231 -15.68 5.57 14.86
C ASN A 231 -15.41 6.94 14.23
N SER A 232 -14.14 7.28 14.06
CA SER A 232 -13.66 8.57 13.53
C SER A 232 -12.24 8.44 12.97
N ALA A 233 -11.76 9.49 12.27
CA ALA A 233 -10.45 9.49 11.62
C ALA A 233 -9.27 9.43 12.63
N ASP A 234 -9.41 10.10 13.77
CA ASP A 234 -8.43 10.17 14.86
C ASP A 234 -8.23 8.82 15.59
N GLU A 235 -9.22 7.93 15.54
CA GLU A 235 -9.13 6.58 16.10
C GLU A 235 -8.33 5.63 15.20
N MET A 236 -8.22 5.89 13.90
CA MET A 236 -7.70 4.93 12.91
C MET A 236 -6.30 4.41 13.23
N ILE A 237 -5.38 5.27 13.69
CA ILE A 237 -4.02 4.84 14.07
C ILE A 237 -4.05 3.97 15.32
N SER A 238 -4.95 4.26 16.26
CA SER A 238 -5.06 3.47 17.50
C SER A 238 -5.64 2.08 17.21
N VAL A 239 -6.65 2.02 16.35
CA VAL A 239 -7.24 0.75 15.88
C VAL A 239 -6.20 -0.05 15.07
N ALA A 240 -5.40 0.58 14.21
CA ALA A 240 -4.32 -0.10 13.50
C ALA A 240 -3.28 -0.70 14.46
N LEU A 241 -2.96 -0.02 15.58
CA LEU A 241 -2.07 -0.56 16.61
C LEU A 241 -2.70 -1.71 17.40
N GLN A 242 -4.02 -1.73 17.60
CA GLN A 242 -4.71 -2.87 18.20
C GLN A 242 -4.67 -4.09 17.26
N LEU A 243 -5.01 -3.89 15.99
CA LEU A 243 -4.93 -4.94 14.98
C LEU A 243 -3.49 -5.45 14.81
N ARG A 244 -2.47 -4.59 14.93
CA ARG A 244 -1.07 -5.00 14.95
C ARG A 244 -0.77 -6.10 15.98
N ASP A 245 -1.41 -6.05 17.15
CA ASP A 245 -1.26 -7.07 18.19
C ASP A 245 -2.03 -8.35 17.84
N GLU A 246 -3.25 -8.22 17.29
CA GLU A 246 -4.05 -9.36 16.81
C GLU A 246 -3.36 -10.13 15.67
N TYR A 247 -2.66 -9.42 14.78
CA TYR A 247 -1.91 -9.97 13.65
C TYR A 247 -0.45 -10.31 13.99
N GLN A 248 -0.06 -10.34 15.27
CA GLN A 248 1.31 -10.65 15.70
C GLN A 248 1.83 -11.99 15.15
N GLU A 249 0.99 -13.03 15.07
CA GLU A 249 1.40 -14.32 14.52
C GLU A 249 1.70 -14.25 13.01
N LEU A 250 0.85 -13.54 12.25
CA LEU A 250 1.08 -13.28 10.83
C LEU A 250 2.36 -12.46 10.62
N ARG A 251 2.58 -11.43 11.44
CA ARG A 251 3.81 -10.64 11.41
C ARG A 251 5.06 -11.47 11.69
N ASN A 252 5.04 -12.29 12.74
CA ASN A 252 6.17 -13.17 13.05
C ASN A 252 6.49 -14.11 11.88
N TRP A 253 5.44 -14.65 11.24
CA TRP A 253 5.61 -15.49 10.06
C TRP A 253 6.18 -14.72 8.87
N LEU A 254 5.72 -13.50 8.63
CA LEU A 254 6.26 -12.62 7.58
C LEU A 254 7.72 -12.22 7.87
N GLY A 255 8.10 -12.03 9.13
CA GLY A 255 9.48 -11.79 9.54
C GLY A 255 10.39 -12.99 9.25
N CYS A 256 9.93 -14.21 9.55
CA CYS A 256 10.64 -15.42 9.16
C CYS A 256 10.72 -15.58 7.63
N TYR A 257 9.68 -15.17 6.89
CA TYR A 257 9.71 -15.21 5.43
C TYR A 257 10.71 -14.19 4.87
N GLN A 258 10.71 -12.97 5.40
CA GLN A 258 11.65 -11.91 5.01
C GLN A 258 13.09 -12.34 5.29
N GLN A 259 13.35 -12.96 6.45
CA GLN A 259 14.66 -13.52 6.77
C GLN A 259 15.11 -14.55 5.71
N ALA A 260 14.22 -15.46 5.32
CA ALA A 260 14.53 -16.46 4.30
C ALA A 260 14.83 -15.83 2.93
N LEU A 261 14.15 -14.74 2.57
CA LEU A 261 14.42 -13.97 1.35
C LEU A 261 15.81 -13.32 1.43
N SER A 262 16.11 -12.61 2.52
CA SER A 262 17.41 -11.95 2.74
C SER A 262 18.58 -12.94 2.77
N ASP A 263 18.40 -14.12 3.36
CA ASP A 263 19.45 -15.15 3.41
C ASP A 263 19.64 -15.89 2.07
N GLY A 264 18.78 -15.63 1.07
CA GLY A 264 18.79 -16.35 -0.20
C GLY A 264 18.51 -17.86 -0.07
N SER A 265 17.93 -18.30 1.07
CA SER A 265 17.69 -19.72 1.34
C SER A 265 16.55 -20.26 0.49
N TYR A 266 16.89 -20.79 -0.70
CA TYR A 266 15.90 -21.32 -1.64
C TYR A 266 14.94 -22.33 -0.99
N LYS A 267 15.45 -23.22 -0.14
CA LYS A 267 14.65 -24.23 0.56
C LYS A 267 13.63 -23.59 1.50
N ASP A 268 14.01 -22.55 2.24
CA ASP A 268 13.12 -21.90 3.19
C ASP A 268 12.12 -20.98 2.47
N ILE A 269 12.56 -20.22 1.47
CA ILE A 269 11.70 -19.44 0.58
C ILE A 269 10.58 -20.32 -0.01
N LEU A 270 10.94 -21.52 -0.49
CA LEU A 270 9.95 -22.46 -1.02
C LEU A 270 8.93 -22.92 0.01
N LYS A 271 9.28 -23.05 1.29
CA LYS A 271 8.31 -23.42 2.34
C LYS A 271 7.23 -22.35 2.48
N PHE A 272 7.63 -21.09 2.54
CA PHE A 272 6.70 -19.95 2.65
C PHE A 272 5.84 -19.82 1.39
N LYS A 273 6.45 -19.89 0.19
CA LYS A 273 5.71 -19.87 -1.08
C LYS A 273 4.71 -21.02 -1.21
N LYS A 274 5.03 -22.22 -0.72
CA LYS A 274 4.10 -23.36 -0.69
C LYS A 274 2.88 -23.10 0.19
N ILE A 275 3.02 -22.38 1.30
CA ILE A 275 1.88 -22.00 2.14
C ILE A 275 0.97 -21.03 1.39
N LEU A 276 1.54 -19.99 0.78
CA LEU A 276 0.77 -19.03 -0.03
C LEU A 276 0.09 -19.72 -1.22
N LEU A 277 0.79 -20.62 -1.92
CA LEU A 277 0.23 -21.39 -3.02
C LEU A 277 -0.89 -22.32 -2.55
N SER A 278 -0.73 -22.97 -1.39
CA SER A 278 -1.77 -23.81 -0.82
C SER A 278 -3.03 -23.02 -0.46
N ILE A 279 -2.88 -21.79 0.07
CA ILE A 279 -4.01 -20.88 0.33
C ILE A 279 -4.68 -20.48 -0.98
N SER A 280 -3.88 -20.08 -1.97
CA SER A 280 -4.34 -19.70 -3.31
C SER A 280 -5.16 -20.82 -3.97
N GLN A 281 -4.63 -22.04 -4.02
CA GLN A 281 -5.30 -23.22 -4.58
C GLN A 281 -6.59 -23.57 -3.83
N TYR A 282 -6.59 -23.43 -2.50
CA TYR A 282 -7.79 -23.64 -1.70
C TYR A 282 -8.90 -22.65 -2.08
N ILE A 283 -8.58 -21.36 -2.16
CA ILE A 283 -9.54 -20.32 -2.58
C ILE A 283 -10.04 -20.59 -4.01
N ASP A 284 -9.14 -20.91 -4.94
CA ASP A 284 -9.49 -21.22 -6.32
C ASP A 284 -10.46 -22.42 -6.41
N SER A 285 -10.23 -23.47 -5.62
CA SER A 285 -11.13 -24.64 -5.57
C SER A 285 -12.52 -24.29 -5.03
N LYS A 286 -12.64 -23.28 -4.17
CA LYS A 286 -13.92 -22.85 -3.59
C LYS A 286 -14.68 -21.90 -4.50
N ILE A 287 -13.98 -21.06 -5.24
CA ILE A 287 -14.58 -20.21 -6.28
C ILE A 287 -15.20 -21.08 -7.40
N GLY A 288 -14.60 -22.22 -7.73
CA GLY A 288 -15.07 -23.14 -8.79
C GLY A 288 -16.23 -24.09 -8.44
N ILE A 289 -16.76 -24.09 -7.20
CA ILE A 289 -17.86 -24.99 -6.75
C ILE A 289 -19.23 -24.27 -6.76
N ILE A 290 -19.36 -23.10 -7.41
CA ILE A 290 -20.66 -22.44 -7.59
C ILE A 290 -21.40 -23.17 -8.72
N ASP A 291 -22.16 -24.19 -8.35
CA ASP A 291 -22.87 -25.11 -9.25
C ASP A 291 -24.01 -24.40 -10.00
N SER A 292 -24.01 -24.49 -11.34
CA SER A 292 -24.88 -23.76 -12.27
C SER A 292 -26.37 -24.14 -12.24
N ASN A 293 -26.76 -25.05 -11.35
CA ASN A 293 -28.15 -25.48 -11.14
C ASN A 293 -28.68 -25.16 -9.73
N SER A 294 -27.97 -24.32 -8.97
CA SER A 294 -28.44 -23.83 -7.68
C SER A 294 -29.40 -22.65 -7.91
N PRO A 295 -30.62 -22.64 -7.35
CA PRO A 295 -31.55 -21.53 -7.55
C PRO A 295 -30.92 -20.23 -7.04
N THR A 296 -30.86 -19.24 -7.94
CA THR A 296 -30.30 -17.90 -7.72
C THR A 296 -31.10 -17.20 -6.63
N PHE A 297 -30.61 -17.31 -5.39
CA PHE A 297 -31.11 -16.52 -4.28
C PHE A 297 -30.36 -15.18 -4.30
N THR A 298 -31.08 -14.12 -4.65
CA THR A 298 -30.73 -12.72 -4.34
C THR A 298 -30.59 -12.59 -2.82
N ALA A 299 -29.39 -12.88 -2.34
CA ALA A 299 -29.10 -13.03 -0.93
C ALA A 299 -28.44 -11.77 -0.38
N SER A 300 -29.29 -10.80 -0.05
CA SER A 300 -29.07 -9.88 1.07
C SER A 300 -28.35 -10.63 2.20
N ILE A 301 -27.32 -9.99 2.76
CA ILE A 301 -26.39 -10.33 3.86
C ILE A 301 -26.86 -11.33 4.96
N GLY A 302 -28.16 -11.64 5.08
CA GLY A 302 -28.72 -12.66 5.96
C GLY A 302 -28.49 -14.12 5.53
N VAL A 303 -28.37 -14.45 4.23
CA VAL A 303 -28.23 -15.88 3.82
C VAL A 303 -26.82 -16.41 4.07
N LEU A 304 -25.79 -15.54 4.10
CA LEU A 304 -24.48 -15.96 4.60
C LEU A 304 -24.52 -16.33 6.09
N LYS A 305 -25.55 -15.91 6.84
CA LYS A 305 -25.78 -16.31 8.24
C LYS A 305 -26.64 -17.57 8.38
N VAL A 306 -27.43 -17.93 7.36
CA VAL A 306 -28.40 -19.04 7.41
C VAL A 306 -27.92 -20.28 6.64
N ALA A 307 -27.12 -20.14 5.58
CA ALA A 307 -26.36 -21.26 5.00
C ALA A 307 -25.29 -21.82 5.97
N LEU A 308 -24.97 -21.07 7.03
CA LEU A 308 -24.10 -21.50 8.14
C LEU A 308 -24.79 -22.43 9.16
N LYS A 309 -26.10 -22.68 9.06
CA LYS A 309 -26.83 -23.54 10.01
C LYS A 309 -26.82 -25.03 9.67
N GLY A 310 -26.28 -25.44 8.53
CA GLY A 310 -26.00 -26.84 8.20
C GLY A 310 -24.54 -26.98 7.80
N GLN A 311 -23.72 -27.56 8.68
CA GLN A 311 -22.25 -27.61 8.58
C GLN A 311 -21.71 -27.89 7.15
N PRO A 312 -20.93 -26.94 6.59
CA PRO A 312 -19.51 -27.21 6.40
C PRO A 312 -18.64 -26.05 6.91
N VAL A 313 -19.08 -25.38 7.98
CA VAL A 313 -18.13 -24.72 8.89
C VAL A 313 -17.19 -25.79 9.44
N ASN A 314 -17.61 -27.03 9.70
CA ASN A 314 -16.73 -28.10 10.20
C ASN A 314 -15.79 -28.81 9.19
N ALA A 315 -15.62 -28.30 7.95
CA ALA A 315 -14.47 -28.69 7.11
C ALA A 315 -13.15 -27.97 7.52
N LEU A 316 -13.17 -27.47 8.76
CA LEU A 316 -12.15 -26.87 9.60
C LEU A 316 -10.97 -27.82 9.93
N LYS A 317 -10.51 -28.61 8.97
CA LYS A 317 -9.22 -29.33 9.06
C LYS A 317 -8.02 -28.52 8.54
N ASN A 318 -8.19 -27.22 8.26
CA ASN A 318 -7.12 -26.26 7.92
C ASN A 318 -7.01 -25.10 8.93
N GLN A 319 -7.40 -25.36 10.19
CA GLN A 319 -7.48 -24.38 11.27
C GLN A 319 -6.14 -24.07 11.93
N PHE A 320 -6.05 -22.87 12.50
CA PHE A 320 -4.96 -22.29 13.31
C PHE A 320 -3.90 -21.50 12.54
N GLY A 321 -3.60 -20.34 13.11
CA GLY A 321 -2.48 -19.48 12.74
C GLY A 321 -2.61 -18.73 11.42
N VAL A 322 -1.45 -18.48 10.82
CA VAL A 322 -1.22 -17.67 9.61
C VAL A 322 -2.23 -17.94 8.48
N ARG A 323 -2.54 -19.22 8.20
CA ARG A 323 -3.47 -19.58 7.10
C ARG A 323 -4.88 -19.02 7.32
N SER A 324 -5.37 -19.06 8.56
CA SER A 324 -6.68 -18.52 8.90
C SER A 324 -6.71 -17.00 8.75
N MET A 325 -5.66 -16.32 9.22
CA MET A 325 -5.53 -14.87 9.09
C MET A 325 -5.51 -14.45 7.62
N VAL A 326 -4.71 -15.10 6.77
CA VAL A 326 -4.65 -14.77 5.34
C VAL A 326 -5.96 -15.10 4.61
N ASN A 327 -6.60 -16.23 4.91
CA ASN A 327 -7.92 -16.55 4.35
C ASN A 327 -8.96 -15.47 4.71
N ASN A 328 -8.98 -15.02 5.97
CA ASN A 328 -9.88 -13.95 6.42
C ASN A 328 -9.66 -12.65 5.65
N LEU A 329 -8.40 -12.27 5.39
CA LEU A 329 -8.06 -11.10 4.57
C LEU A 329 -8.55 -11.24 3.11
N ILE A 330 -8.52 -12.46 2.55
CA ILE A 330 -9.02 -12.71 1.19
C ILE A 330 -10.55 -12.62 1.14
N VAL A 331 -11.26 -13.21 2.11
CA VAL A 331 -12.74 -13.31 2.08
C VAL A 331 -13.47 -12.12 2.71
N SER A 332 -12.77 -11.18 3.35
CA SER A 332 -13.38 -10.00 3.96
C SER A 332 -14.13 -9.15 2.92
N ARG A 333 -15.17 -8.43 3.35
CA ARG A 333 -16.11 -7.71 2.47
C ARG A 333 -15.42 -6.73 1.51
N THR A 334 -16.12 -6.42 0.42
CA THR A 334 -15.73 -5.38 -0.55
C THR A 334 -15.99 -3.99 0.02
N GLY A 335 -15.07 -3.07 -0.22
CA GLY A 335 -14.92 -1.85 0.59
C GLY A 335 -15.81 -0.66 0.24
N ASN A 336 -16.94 -0.81 -0.48
CA ASN A 336 -17.74 0.36 -0.91
C ASN A 336 -18.43 1.07 0.26
N SER A 337 -19.12 0.33 1.14
CA SER A 337 -19.72 0.91 2.35
C SER A 337 -18.65 1.49 3.28
N ASP A 338 -17.50 0.84 3.35
CA ASP A 338 -16.40 1.23 4.23
C ASP A 338 -15.69 2.47 3.70
N LEU A 339 -15.44 2.58 2.40
CA LEU A 339 -14.88 3.81 1.81
C LEU A 339 -15.86 4.98 1.99
N LYS A 340 -17.17 4.75 1.88
CA LYS A 340 -18.18 5.78 2.21
C LYS A 340 -18.19 6.16 3.69
N LYS A 341 -17.90 5.22 4.60
CA LYS A 341 -17.73 5.49 6.05
C LYS A 341 -16.48 6.33 6.28
N PHE A 342 -15.37 5.97 5.67
CA PHE A 342 -14.11 6.72 5.70
C PHE A 342 -14.29 8.16 5.20
N LEU A 343 -14.93 8.35 4.04
CA LEU A 343 -15.26 9.69 3.53
C LEU A 343 -16.18 10.47 4.49
N ASN A 344 -17.04 9.78 5.24
CA ASN A 344 -17.89 10.41 6.23
C ASN A 344 -17.11 10.92 7.45
N PHE A 345 -16.00 10.28 7.84
CA PHE A 345 -15.13 10.78 8.91
C PHE A 345 -14.58 12.18 8.61
N PHE A 346 -14.41 12.51 7.33
CA PHE A 346 -13.91 13.81 6.87
C PHE A 346 -15.01 14.72 6.30
N GLY A 347 -16.29 14.35 6.40
CA GLY A 347 -17.39 15.13 5.83
C GLY A 347 -17.46 15.16 4.30
N GLN A 348 -16.68 14.34 3.59
CA GLN A 348 -16.54 14.35 2.13
C GLN A 348 -17.45 13.36 1.40
N LYS A 349 -18.34 12.64 2.09
CA LYS A 349 -19.16 11.55 1.51
C LYS A 349 -19.99 11.95 0.27
N LYS A 350 -20.38 13.22 0.15
CA LYS A 350 -21.25 13.74 -0.93
C LYS A 350 -20.62 14.91 -1.70
N THR A 351 -19.29 15.03 -1.66
CA THR A 351 -18.56 16.13 -2.32
C THR A 351 -17.83 15.61 -3.56
N THR A 352 -17.38 16.54 -4.40
CA THR A 352 -16.52 16.22 -5.56
C THR A 352 -15.22 15.52 -5.12
N VAL A 353 -14.64 15.94 -4.00
CA VAL A 353 -13.46 15.30 -3.39
C VAL A 353 -13.74 13.83 -3.09
N GLY A 354 -14.86 13.53 -2.42
CA GLY A 354 -15.24 12.15 -2.12
C GLY A 354 -15.55 11.31 -3.36
N LEU A 355 -16.14 11.91 -4.40
CA LEU A 355 -16.34 11.24 -5.69
C LEU A 355 -15.01 10.88 -6.36
N ASN A 356 -14.04 11.80 -6.38
CA ASN A 356 -12.70 11.54 -6.92
C ASN A 356 -12.01 10.36 -6.22
N VAL A 357 -12.12 10.29 -4.88
CA VAL A 357 -11.59 9.16 -4.09
C VAL A 357 -12.33 7.86 -4.44
N LEU A 358 -13.67 7.86 -4.47
CA LEU A 358 -14.45 6.68 -4.82
C LEU A 358 -14.11 6.14 -6.22
N GLU A 359 -13.99 7.03 -7.20
CA GLU A 359 -13.64 6.66 -8.56
C GLU A 359 -12.23 6.08 -8.67
N ASN A 360 -11.24 6.67 -7.97
CA ASN A 360 -9.86 6.16 -7.99
C ASN A 360 -9.81 4.70 -7.51
N PHE A 361 -10.45 4.40 -6.37
CA PHE A 361 -10.44 3.05 -5.79
C PHE A 361 -11.40 2.08 -6.47
N ALA A 362 -12.32 2.57 -7.31
CA ALA A 362 -13.16 1.72 -8.15
C ALA A 362 -12.53 1.36 -9.51
N LYS A 363 -11.62 2.21 -10.02
CA LYS A 363 -11.03 2.07 -11.36
C LYS A 363 -9.90 1.04 -11.46
N SER A 364 -9.51 0.35 -10.39
CA SER A 364 -8.40 -0.63 -10.44
C SER A 364 -8.85 -2.05 -10.83
N SER A 365 -9.57 -2.14 -11.95
CA SER A 365 -9.80 -3.37 -12.73
C SER A 365 -9.25 -3.14 -14.14
N ALA A 366 -7.92 -3.11 -14.26
CA ALA A 366 -7.22 -3.17 -15.54
C ALA A 366 -6.04 -4.13 -15.40
#